data_AF-A0A1I4P160-F1
#
_entry.id   AF-A0A1I4P160-F1
#
_cell.length_a   1.000
_cell.length_b   1.000
_cell.length_c   1.000
_cell.angle_alpha   90.00
_cell.angle_beta   90.00
_cell.angle_gamma   90.00
#
_symmetry.space_group_name_H-M   'P 1'
#
loop_
_entity.id
_entity.type
_entity.pdbx_description
1 polymer ?
#
loop_
_entity_poly.entity_id
_entity_poly.type
_entity_poly.pdbx_seq_one_letter_code
_entity_poly.pdbx_strand_id
1 'polypeptide(L)' 'MNHIDAKACARLWSAALAAQIKAARGGDRAAVHWLQTSGPPVAAMIGIDPDVIQDIAVDIIANH' A
#
# COMPACT_ATOMS: atom_id res chain seq x y z
N MET A 1 11.05 10.88 -26.20
CA MET A 1 10.04 10.05 -25.49
C MET A 1 10.55 9.93 -24.06
N ASN A 2 9.86 10.55 -23.08
CA ASN A 2 10.34 10.56 -21.69
C ASN A 2 10.29 9.13 -21.15
N HIS A 3 11.47 8.55 -20.92
CA HIS A 3 11.61 7.25 -20.30
C HIS A 3 11.24 7.43 -18.82
N ILE A 4 10.02 7.07 -18.43
CA ILE A 4 9.66 6.99 -17.01
C ILE A 4 10.57 5.91 -16.42
N ASP A 5 11.45 6.29 -15.51
CA ASP A 5 12.33 5.36 -14.82
C ASP A 5 11.48 4.43 -13.95
N ALA A 6 11.35 3.18 -14.38
CA ALA A 6 10.60 2.15 -13.66
C ALA A 6 11.09 1.99 -12.21
N LYS A 7 12.39 2.20 -11.94
CA LYS A 7 12.94 2.16 -10.57
C LYS A 7 12.49 3.36 -9.74
N ALA A 8 12.42 4.55 -10.34
CA ALA A 8 11.89 5.73 -9.67
C ALA A 8 10.40 5.55 -9.33
N CYS A 9 9.64 4.98 -10.28
CA CYS A 9 8.22 4.67 -10.08
C CYS A 9 8.00 3.66 -8.94
N ALA A 10 8.75 2.55 -8.94
CA ALA A 10 8.67 1.56 -7.87
C ALA A 10 8.99 2.15 -6.49
N ARG A 11 10.02 3.00 -6.37
CA ARG A 11 10.36 3.68 -5.10
C ARG A 11 9.23 4.58 -4.60
N LEU A 12 8.60 5.34 -5.50
CA LEU A 12 7.47 6.20 -5.14
C LEU A 12 6.28 5.37 -4.65
N TRP A 13 5.96 4.27 -5.32
CA TRP A 13 4.89 3.36 -4.90
C TRP A 13 5.18 2.65 -3.59
N SER A 14 6.41 2.19 -3.36
CA SER A 14 6.82 1.62 -2.07
C SER A 14 6.68 2.64 -0.93
N ALA A 15 7.08 3.90 -1.17
CA ALA A 15 6.97 4.97 -0.16
C ALA A 15 5.50 5.31 0.14
N ALA A 16 4.65 5.39 -0.90
CA ALA A 16 3.22 5.63 -0.73
C ALA A 16 2.55 4.49 0.06
N LEU A 17 2.86 3.24 -0.26
CA LEU A 17 2.34 2.08 0.45
C LEU A 17 2.73 2.09 1.93
N ALA A 18 4.01 2.37 2.24
CA ALA A 18 4.48 2.47 3.62
C ALA A 18 3.78 3.59 4.41
N ALA A 19 3.54 4.74 3.78
CA ALA A 19 2.82 5.84 4.40
C ALA A 19 1.35 5.48 4.72
N GLN A 20 0.68 4.77 3.81
CA GLN A 20 -0.71 4.33 4.01
C GLN A 20 -0.82 3.30 5.14
N ILE A 21 0.10 2.33 5.22
CA ILE A 21 0.14 1.38 6.34
C ILE A 21 0.33 2.12 7.67
N LYS A 22 1.22 3.11 7.71
CA LYS A 22 1.46 3.91 8.92
C LYS A 22 0.23 4.74 9.31
N ALA A 23 -0.44 5.37 8.36
CA ALA A 23 -1.66 6.15 8.60
C ALA A 23 -2.81 5.26 9.08
N ALA A 24 -3.00 4.10 8.46
CA ALA A 24 -4.02 3.12 8.84
C ALA A 24 -3.82 2.60 10.27
N ARG A 25 -2.57 2.31 10.66
CA ARG A 25 -2.19 2.00 12.06
C ARG A 25 -2.40 3.16 13.05
N GLY A 26 -2.70 4.36 12.56
CA GLY A 26 -3.10 5.51 13.37
C GLY A 26 -4.62 5.70 13.44
N GLY A 27 -5.40 4.78 12.88
CA GLY A 27 -6.87 4.85 12.83
C GLY A 27 -7.44 5.63 11.64
N ASP A 28 -6.62 6.00 10.64
CA ASP A 28 -7.12 6.70 9.46
C ASP A 28 -7.95 5.75 8.57
N ARG A 29 -9.25 5.99 8.54
CA ARG A 29 -10.21 5.20 7.74
C ARG A 29 -9.99 5.30 6.24
N ALA A 30 -9.53 6.44 5.73
CA ALA A 30 -9.23 6.61 4.31
C ALA A 30 -8.01 5.76 3.92
N ALA A 31 -7.01 5.69 4.79
CA ALA A 31 -5.85 4.84 4.60
C ALA A 31 -6.21 3.34 4.63
N VAL A 32 -7.06 2.92 5.58
CA VAL A 32 -7.60 1.55 5.62
C VAL A 32 -8.36 1.21 4.34
N HIS A 33 -9.27 2.08 3.89
CA HIS A 33 -10.02 1.86 2.64
C HIS A 33 -9.09 1.78 1.42
N TRP A 34 -8.05 2.61 1.38
CA TRP A 34 -7.03 2.57 0.33
C TRP A 34 -6.27 1.23 0.35
N LEU A 35 -5.87 0.74 1.53
CA LEU A 35 -5.19 -0.56 1.66
C LEU A 35 -6.07 -1.73 1.20
N GLN A 36 -7.39 -1.63 1.30
CA GLN A 36 -8.30 -2.68 0.83
C GLN A 36 -8.55 -2.64 -0.69
N THR A 37 -8.47 -1.46 -1.30
CA THR A 37 -8.88 -1.26 -2.70
C THR A 37 -7.69 -1.10 -3.66
N SER A 38 -6.72 -0.27 -3.27
CA SER A 38 -5.59 0.14 -4.10
C SER A 38 -4.26 -0.43 -3.63
N GLY A 39 -4.16 -0.86 -2.37
CA GLY A 39 -2.96 -1.48 -1.81
C GLY A 39 -2.50 -2.76 -2.54
N PRO A 40 -3.36 -3.76 -2.76
CA PRO A 40 -3.00 -5.02 -3.41
C PRO A 40 -2.42 -4.86 -4.83
N PRO A 41 -3.04 -4.07 -5.75
CA PRO A 41 -2.46 -3.86 -7.07
C PRO A 41 -1.14 -3.07 -7.01
N VAL A 42 -1.00 -2.10 -6.10
CA VAL A 42 0.26 -1.38 -5.91
C VAL A 42 1.37 -2.30 -5.40
N ALA A 43 1.07 -3.20 -4.47
CA ALA A 43 2.00 -4.23 -3.99
C ALA A 43 2.45 -5.15 -5.12
N ALA A 44 1.51 -5.66 -5.94
CA ALA A 44 1.83 -6.48 -7.10
C ALA A 44 2.81 -5.77 -8.06
N MET A 45 2.58 -4.48 -8.34
CA MET A 45 3.42 -3.67 -9.24
C MET A 45 4.86 -3.51 -8.74
N ILE A 46 5.09 -3.56 -7.42
CA ILE A 46 6.43 -3.46 -6.82
C ILE A 46 7.00 -4.82 -6.40
N GLY A 47 6.36 -5.92 -6.81
CA GLY A 47 6.82 -7.30 -6.56
C GLY A 47 6.57 -7.80 -5.14
N ILE A 48 5.64 -7.19 -4.42
CA ILE A 48 5.16 -7.66 -3.11
C ILE A 48 3.90 -8.49 -3.34
N ASP A 49 3.77 -9.58 -2.58
CA ASP A 49 2.57 -10.41 -2.58
C ASP A 49 1.34 -9.57 -2.14
N PRO A 50 0.29 -9.45 -2.98
CA PRO A 50 -0.92 -8.69 -2.67
C PRO A 50 -1.63 -9.15 -1.39
N ASP A 51 -1.53 -10.44 -1.05
CA ASP A 51 -2.22 -11.02 0.11
C ASP A 51 -1.66 -10.45 1.43
N VAL A 52 -0.36 -10.13 1.46
CA VAL A 52 0.28 -9.46 2.61
C VAL A 52 -0.41 -8.12 2.93
N ILE A 53 -0.85 -7.38 1.91
CA ILE A 53 -1.54 -6.10 2.14
C ILE A 53 -2.95 -6.31 2.68
N GLN A 54 -3.64 -7.35 2.20
CA GLN A 54 -4.96 -7.71 2.71
C GLN A 54 -4.88 -8.14 4.18
N ASP A 55 -3.92 -8.99 4.53
CA ASP A 55 -3.69 -9.43 5.91
C ASP A 55 -3.40 -8.24 6.84
N ILE A 56 -2.54 -7.30 6.40
CA ILE A 56 -2.25 -6.07 7.15
C ILE A 56 -3.52 -5.23 7.33
N ALA A 57 -4.33 -5.07 6.29
CA ALA A 57 -5.57 -4.30 6.38
C ALA A 57 -6.58 -4.93 7.36
N VAL A 58 -6.73 -6.26 7.32
CA VAL A 58 -7.59 -7.01 8.23
C VAL A 58 -7.11 -6.89 9.68
N ASP A 59 -5.81 -7.07 9.93
CA ASP A 59 -5.22 -6.94 11.26
C ASP A 59 -5.40 -5.52 11.83
N ILE A 60 -5.22 -4.49 11.00
CA ILE A 60 -5.45 -3.09 11.43
C ILE A 60 -6.91 -2.87 11.81
N ILE A 61 -7.87 -3.40 11.04
CA ILE A 61 -9.31 -3.27 11.34
C ILE A 61 -9.70 -4.06 12.59
N ALA A 62 -9.09 -5.22 12.83
CA ALA A 62 -9.38 -6.03 14.01
C ALA A 62 -8.89 -5.37 15.32
N ASN A 63 -7.81 -4.58 15.24
CA ASN A 63 -7.13 -3.98 16.40
C ASN A 63 -7.51 -2.51 16.67
N HIS A 64 -8.40 -1.90 15.89
CA HIS A 64 -8.85 -0.49 16.02
C HIS A 64 -10.37 -0.36 15.93
#